data_AF-A0A1W1CXN8-F1
#
_entry.id   AF-A0A1W1CXN8-F1
#
_cell.length_a   1.000
_cell.length_b   1.000
_cell.length_c   1.000
_cell.angle_alpha   90.00
_cell.angle_beta   90.00
_cell.angle_gamma   90.00
#
_symmetry.space_group_name_H-M   'P 1'
#
loop_
_entity.id
_entity.type
_entity.pdbx_description
1 polymer ?
#
loop_
_entity_poly.entity_id
_entity_poly.type
_entity_poly.pdbx_seq_one_letter_code
_entity_poly.pdbx_strand_id
1 'polypeptide(L)'
;MHKKIEEIVTTWQKYFEEEANQYSEFEPSDIDYFVGCMLYNHFAFSKAHHNLKTMDLSYDFLSSCGDYYDVAQKEIASINFENEEQALAFLQEYIANAKAKYTKPECYLLDRMEYHVDAMATRYEKGVDVEKIDFTNPLLKK
;
A
#
# COMPACT_ATOMS: atom_id res chain seq x y z
N MET A 1 -6.37 -14.16 -4.66
CA MET A 1 -5.77 -13.45 -3.50
C MET A 1 -5.09 -14.45 -2.57
N HIS A 2 -3.93 -14.10 -2.00
CA HIS A 2 -3.09 -15.00 -1.18
C HIS A 2 -3.72 -15.23 0.20
N LYS A 3 -4.00 -16.48 0.58
CA LYS A 3 -4.74 -16.84 1.82
C LYS A 3 -4.29 -16.08 3.07
N LYS A 4 -2.98 -15.95 3.28
CA LYS A 4 -2.41 -15.18 4.41
C LYS A 4 -2.83 -13.71 4.43
N ILE A 5 -2.91 -13.06 3.27
CA ILE A 5 -3.33 -11.66 3.18
C ILE A 5 -4.82 -11.54 3.50
N GLU A 6 -5.64 -12.48 3.01
CA GLU A 6 -7.05 -12.52 3.36
C GLU A 6 -7.26 -12.65 4.87
N GLU A 7 -6.44 -13.49 5.52
CA GLU A 7 -6.44 -13.67 6.97
C GLU A 7 -6.04 -12.37 7.71
N ILE A 8 -5.02 -11.65 7.24
CA ILE A 8 -4.62 -10.34 7.80
C ILE A 8 -5.78 -9.34 7.68
N VAL A 9 -6.29 -9.14 6.44
CA VAL A 9 -7.38 -8.20 6.16
C VAL A 9 -8.60 -8.52 7.01
N THR A 10 -9.01 -9.79 7.04
CA THR A 10 -10.19 -10.22 7.82
C THR A 10 -9.98 -10.00 9.33
N THR A 11 -8.77 -10.25 9.84
CA THR A 11 -8.47 -10.07 11.27
C THR A 11 -8.54 -8.60 11.64
N TRP A 12 -7.96 -7.72 10.83
CA TRP A 12 -8.04 -6.28 11.05
C TRP A 12 -9.44 -5.73 10.89
N GLN A 13 -10.18 -6.13 9.86
CA GLN A 13 -11.58 -5.72 9.70
C GLN A 13 -12.39 -6.06 10.95
N LYS A 14 -12.28 -7.28 11.47
CA LYS A 14 -12.94 -7.68 12.73
C LYS A 14 -12.47 -6.90 13.94
N TYR A 15 -11.18 -6.60 14.04
CA TYR A 15 -10.64 -5.81 15.15
C TYR A 15 -11.20 -4.38 15.16
N PHE A 16 -11.31 -3.76 13.98
CA PHE A 16 -11.84 -2.40 13.81
C PHE A 16 -13.38 -2.34 13.70
N GLU A 17 -14.09 -3.47 13.68
CA GLU A 17 -15.55 -3.51 13.88
C GLU A 17 -15.94 -3.04 15.30
N GLU A 18 -15.04 -3.18 16.27
CA GLU A 18 -15.23 -2.62 17.62
C GLU A 18 -14.90 -1.12 17.61
N GLU A 19 -15.91 -0.27 17.85
CA GLU A 19 -15.79 1.20 17.82
C GLU A 19 -14.65 1.73 18.73
N ALA A 20 -14.39 1.06 19.85
CA ALA A 20 -13.29 1.42 20.77
C ALA A 20 -11.89 1.29 20.15
N ASN A 21 -11.76 0.50 19.09
CA ASN A 21 -10.51 0.27 18.37
C ASN A 21 -10.41 1.14 17.10
N GLN A 22 -11.48 1.83 16.69
CA GLN A 22 -11.49 2.69 15.51
C GLN A 22 -10.68 3.96 15.74
N TYR A 23 -10.00 4.42 14.69
CA TYR A 23 -9.40 5.74 14.65
C TYR A 23 -10.37 6.75 14.00
N SER A 24 -10.03 8.03 14.08
CA SER A 24 -10.86 9.10 13.51
C SER A 24 -11.07 8.90 12.01
N GLU A 25 -12.30 9.06 11.53
CA GLU A 25 -12.67 8.94 10.11
C GLU A 25 -12.46 7.52 9.51
N PHE A 26 -12.48 6.48 10.35
CA PHE A 26 -12.35 5.09 9.90
C PHE A 26 -13.37 4.72 8.81
N GLU A 27 -12.87 4.23 7.67
CA GLU A 27 -13.65 3.52 6.67
C GLU A 27 -13.16 2.05 6.54
N PRO A 28 -14.06 1.08 6.31
CA PRO A 28 -13.65 -0.33 6.16
C PRO A 28 -12.62 -0.57 5.04
N SER A 29 -12.67 0.23 3.98
CA SER A 29 -11.74 0.19 2.83
C SER A 29 -10.32 0.60 3.21
N ASP A 30 -10.16 1.38 4.27
CA ASP A 30 -8.85 1.81 4.77
C ASP A 30 -7.98 0.61 5.18
N ILE A 31 -8.60 -0.46 5.68
CA ILE A 31 -7.88 -1.68 6.06
C ILE A 31 -7.19 -2.31 4.85
N ASP A 32 -7.91 -2.46 3.73
CA ASP A 32 -7.31 -2.96 2.50
C ASP A 32 -6.26 -1.98 1.95
N TYR A 33 -6.48 -0.68 2.08
CA TYR A 33 -5.48 0.31 1.69
C TYR A 33 -4.18 0.18 2.51
N PHE A 34 -4.26 0.09 3.84
CA PHE A 34 -3.08 -0.01 4.69
C PHE A 34 -2.33 -1.33 4.53
N VAL A 35 -3.04 -2.45 4.34
CA VAL A 35 -2.41 -3.72 3.95
C VAL A 35 -1.71 -3.57 2.59
N GLY A 36 -2.33 -2.88 1.62
CA GLY A 36 -1.72 -2.51 0.35
C GLY A 36 -0.43 -1.71 0.53
N CYS A 37 -0.42 -0.69 1.38
CA CYS A 37 0.77 0.10 1.70
C CYS A 37 1.89 -0.76 2.31
N MET A 38 1.55 -1.69 3.21
CA MET A 38 2.53 -2.61 3.79
C MET A 38 3.13 -3.54 2.73
N LEU A 39 2.33 -4.08 1.82
CA LEU A 39 2.81 -4.90 0.69
C LEU A 39 3.72 -4.09 -0.22
N TYR A 40 3.31 -2.88 -0.59
CA TYR A 40 4.10 -1.96 -1.41
C TYR A 40 5.48 -1.67 -0.77
N ASN A 41 5.48 -1.34 0.53
CA ASN A 41 6.71 -1.07 1.28
C ASN A 41 7.61 -2.29 1.39
N HIS A 42 7.04 -3.48 1.57
CA HIS A 42 7.77 -4.74 1.64
C HIS A 42 8.42 -5.13 0.32
N PHE A 43 7.72 -4.96 -0.81
CA PHE A 43 8.26 -5.28 -2.13
C PHE A 43 9.38 -4.34 -2.58
N ALA A 44 9.44 -3.12 -2.03
CA ALA A 44 10.57 -2.19 -2.18
C ALA A 44 11.01 -1.94 -3.63
N PHE A 45 10.04 -1.76 -4.54
CA PHE A 45 10.23 -1.65 -5.99
C PHE A 45 11.34 -0.68 -6.42
N SER A 46 12.30 -1.17 -7.19
CA SER A 46 13.45 -0.37 -7.67
C SER A 46 13.06 0.83 -8.55
N LYS A 47 11.97 0.71 -9.34
CA LYS A 47 11.46 1.78 -10.22
C LYS A 47 10.39 2.67 -9.55
N ALA A 48 10.19 2.55 -8.24
CA ALA A 48 9.44 3.52 -7.47
C ALA A 48 10.14 4.88 -7.49
N HIS A 49 9.36 5.96 -7.60
CA HIS A 49 9.95 7.30 -7.55
C HIS A 49 10.68 7.51 -6.21
N HIS A 50 11.80 8.23 -6.18
CA HIS A 50 12.62 8.37 -4.97
C HIS A 50 11.82 8.83 -3.73
N ASN A 51 10.89 9.77 -3.92
CA ASN A 51 10.02 10.28 -2.86
C ASN A 51 8.80 9.39 -2.55
N LEU A 52 8.62 8.29 -3.28
CA LEU A 52 7.49 7.37 -3.16
C LEU A 52 8.00 5.93 -3.04
N LYS A 53 9.22 5.72 -2.53
CA LYS A 53 9.75 4.37 -2.26
C LYS A 53 8.97 3.65 -1.18
N THR A 54 8.32 4.41 -0.31
CA THR A 54 7.39 3.91 0.69
C THR A 54 6.12 4.73 0.63
N MET A 55 5.02 4.11 1.04
CA MET A 55 3.77 4.78 1.38
C MET A 55 3.66 4.89 2.90
N ASP A 56 3.26 6.07 3.36
CA ASP A 56 3.08 6.32 4.79
C ASP A 56 1.83 5.60 5.29
N LEU A 57 1.98 4.92 6.43
CA LEU A 57 0.87 4.43 7.22
C LEU A 57 0.50 5.56 8.21
N SER A 58 -0.79 5.88 8.34
CA SER A 58 -1.21 6.99 9.20
C SER A 58 -0.86 6.68 10.66
N TYR A 59 -0.46 7.70 11.43
CA TYR A 59 -0.11 7.51 12.84
C TYR A 59 -1.30 6.96 13.63
N ASP A 60 -2.50 7.48 13.36
CA ASP A 60 -3.71 7.07 14.06
C ASP A 60 -3.99 5.58 13.80
N PHE A 61 -3.88 5.12 12.56
CA PHE A 61 -3.99 3.69 12.22
C PHE A 61 -2.97 2.84 12.99
N LEU A 62 -1.68 3.22 12.94
CA LEU A 62 -0.62 2.49 13.63
C LEU A 62 -0.84 2.45 15.14
N SER A 63 -1.28 3.56 15.73
CA SER A 63 -1.55 3.65 17.16
C SER A 63 -2.73 2.77 17.60
N SER A 64 -3.74 2.63 16.73
CA SER A 64 -4.90 1.79 16.99
C SER A 64 -4.65 0.30 16.73
N CYS A 65 -3.68 -0.08 15.89
CA CYS A 65 -3.44 -1.49 15.55
C CYS A 65 -2.94 -2.36 16.71
N GLY A 66 -2.35 -1.76 17.75
CA GLY A 66 -1.72 -2.50 18.85
C GLY A 66 -0.73 -3.57 18.36
N ASP A 67 -0.76 -4.74 19.00
CA ASP A 67 0.12 -5.87 18.67
C ASP A 67 -0.19 -6.51 17.29
N TYR A 68 -1.35 -6.23 16.68
CA TYR A 68 -1.72 -6.81 15.39
C TYR A 68 -0.88 -6.26 14.23
N TYR A 69 -0.27 -5.08 14.40
CA TYR A 69 0.66 -4.54 13.41
C TYR A 69 1.85 -5.47 13.19
N ASP A 70 2.49 -5.90 14.28
CA ASP A 70 3.66 -6.78 14.23
C ASP A 70 3.34 -8.15 13.64
N VAL A 71 2.12 -8.64 13.88
CA VAL A 71 1.63 -9.91 13.29
C VAL A 71 1.49 -9.77 11.79
N ALA A 72 0.78 -8.73 11.32
CA ALA A 72 0.61 -8.47 9.90
C ALA A 72 1.95 -8.25 9.19
N GLN A 73 2.87 -7.51 9.82
CA GLN A 73 4.20 -7.25 9.27
C GLN A 73 4.99 -8.56 9.08
N LYS A 74 4.96 -9.48 10.05
CA LYS A 74 5.63 -10.80 9.93
C LYS A 74 5.05 -11.65 8.82
N GLU A 75 3.73 -11.68 8.68
CA GLU A 75 3.08 -12.45 7.62
C GLU A 75 3.38 -11.88 6.23
N ILE A 76 3.33 -10.55 6.08
CA ILE A 76 3.72 -9.87 4.84
C ILE A 76 5.19 -10.12 4.50
N ALA A 77 6.09 -10.07 5.49
CA ALA A 77 7.51 -10.34 5.29
C ALA A 77 7.80 -11.75 4.74
N SER A 78 6.89 -12.70 4.97
CA SER A 78 7.01 -14.06 4.44
C SER A 78 6.66 -14.18 2.95
N ILE A 79 6.04 -13.16 2.36
CA ILE A 79 5.62 -13.12 0.96
C ILE A 79 6.81 -12.66 0.12
N ASN A 80 7.29 -13.54 -0.76
CA ASN A 80 8.41 -13.26 -1.64
C ASN A 80 8.06 -13.71 -3.06
N PHE A 81 8.50 -12.92 -4.04
CA PHE A 81 8.34 -13.21 -5.46
C PHE A 81 9.71 -13.36 -6.11
N GLU A 82 9.77 -14.01 -7.27
CA GLU A 82 11.05 -14.24 -7.98
C GLU A 82 11.60 -12.95 -8.58
N ASN A 83 10.72 -12.00 -8.93
CA ASN A 83 11.06 -10.71 -9.50
C ASN A 83 10.03 -9.64 -9.14
N GLU A 84 10.40 -8.38 -9.39
CA GLU A 84 9.59 -7.21 -9.08
C GLU A 84 8.32 -7.14 -9.97
N GLU A 85 8.37 -7.65 -11.20
CA GLU A 85 7.21 -7.68 -12.10
C GLU A 85 6.10 -8.60 -11.58
N GLN A 86 6.45 -9.76 -11.00
CA GLN A 86 5.51 -10.65 -10.33
C GLN A 86 4.90 -9.99 -9.09
N ALA A 87 5.72 -9.33 -8.27
CA ALA A 87 5.25 -8.60 -7.08
C ALA A 87 4.32 -7.43 -7.46
N LEU A 88 4.60 -6.76 -8.57
CA LEU A 88 3.79 -5.67 -9.10
C LEU A 88 2.44 -6.17 -9.62
N ALA A 89 2.44 -7.23 -10.43
CA ALA A 89 1.21 -7.84 -10.92
C ALA A 89 0.33 -8.32 -9.76
N PHE A 90 0.95 -8.90 -8.73
CA PHE A 90 0.26 -9.28 -7.51
C PHE A 90 -0.38 -8.09 -6.79
N LEU A 91 0.35 -6.98 -6.64
CA LEU A 91 -0.16 -5.77 -6.00
C LEU A 91 -1.32 -5.15 -6.77
N GLN A 92 -1.26 -5.12 -8.10
CA GLN A 92 -2.36 -4.67 -8.96
C GLN A 92 -3.60 -5.56 -8.80
N GLU A 93 -3.43 -6.89 -8.79
CA GLU A 93 -4.53 -7.83 -8.55
C GLU A 93 -5.14 -7.63 -7.15
N TYR A 94 -4.31 -7.42 -6.14
CA TYR A 94 -4.76 -7.13 -4.77
C TYR A 94 -5.63 -5.87 -4.73
N ILE A 95 -5.17 -4.76 -5.32
CA ILE A 95 -5.92 -3.49 -5.35
C ILE A 95 -7.25 -3.65 -6.10
N ALA A 96 -7.25 -4.32 -7.25
CA ALA A 96 -8.47 -4.57 -8.02
C ALA A 96 -9.50 -5.40 -7.22
N ASN A 97 -9.03 -6.45 -6.54
CA ASN A 97 -9.87 -7.29 -5.68
C ASN A 97 -10.39 -6.52 -4.46
N ALA A 98 -9.58 -5.66 -3.85
CA ALA A 98 -9.99 -4.81 -2.74
C ALA A 98 -11.09 -3.83 -3.17
N LYS A 99 -10.89 -3.10 -4.27
CA LYS A 99 -11.87 -2.13 -4.80
C LYS A 99 -13.22 -2.76 -5.10
N ALA A 100 -13.24 -4.00 -5.58
CA ALA A 100 -14.48 -4.71 -5.88
C ALA A 100 -15.38 -4.95 -4.66
N LYS A 101 -14.86 -4.80 -3.43
CA LYS A 101 -15.61 -5.00 -2.18
C LYS A 101 -16.39 -3.76 -1.74
N TYR A 102 -16.01 -2.57 -2.21
CA TYR A 102 -16.46 -1.30 -1.65
C TYR A 102 -17.20 -0.45 -2.69
N THR A 103 -17.95 0.53 -2.21
CA THR A 103 -18.55 1.54 -3.08
C THR A 103 -17.49 2.51 -3.60
N LYS A 104 -17.83 3.26 -4.64
CA LYS A 104 -16.90 4.20 -5.26
C LYS A 104 -16.35 5.27 -4.30
N PRO A 105 -17.15 5.91 -3.43
CA PRO A 105 -16.62 6.86 -2.45
C PRO A 105 -15.59 6.24 -1.49
N GLU A 106 -15.89 5.04 -0.98
CA GLU A 106 -15.02 4.30 -0.05
C GLU A 106 -13.69 3.87 -0.72
N CYS A 107 -13.66 3.79 -2.06
CA CYS A 107 -12.45 3.41 -2.79
C CYS A 107 -11.42 4.55 -2.93
N TYR A 108 -11.64 5.75 -2.37
CA TYR A 108 -10.77 6.91 -2.61
C TYR A 108 -9.27 6.63 -2.38
N LEU A 109 -8.91 6.01 -1.25
CA LEU A 109 -7.51 5.69 -0.95
C LEU A 109 -6.97 4.58 -1.85
N LEU A 110 -7.80 3.58 -2.16
CA LEU A 110 -7.45 2.49 -3.08
C LEU A 110 -7.23 3.00 -4.52
N ASP A 111 -8.05 3.95 -4.99
CA ASP A 111 -7.87 4.62 -6.30
C ASP A 111 -6.56 5.41 -6.36
N ARG A 112 -6.20 6.08 -5.25
CA ARG A 112 -4.93 6.80 -5.15
C ARG A 112 -3.74 5.86 -5.18
N MET A 113 -3.85 4.71 -4.52
CA MET A 113 -2.84 3.66 -4.54
C MET A 113 -2.70 3.05 -5.94
N GLU A 114 -3.83 2.70 -6.58
CA GLU A 114 -3.89 2.17 -7.94
C GLU A 114 -3.17 3.10 -8.92
N TYR A 115 -3.53 4.40 -8.91
CA TYR A 115 -2.90 5.40 -9.79
C TYR A 115 -1.36 5.41 -9.65
N HIS A 116 -0.86 5.31 -8.42
CA HIS A 116 0.57 5.27 -8.17
C HIS A 116 1.22 3.98 -8.67
N VAL A 117 0.60 2.84 -8.37
CA VAL A 117 1.09 1.50 -8.77
C VAL A 117 1.08 1.35 -10.29
N ASP A 118 0.05 1.83 -10.99
CA ASP A 118 -0.05 1.78 -12.44
C ASP A 118 0.95 2.70 -13.13
N ALA A 119 1.19 3.89 -12.57
CA ALA A 119 2.24 4.78 -13.05
C ALA A 119 3.63 4.13 -12.91
N MET A 120 3.84 3.33 -11.87
CA MET A 120 5.06 2.54 -11.69
C MET A 120 5.12 1.37 -12.68
N ALA A 121 4.03 0.63 -12.90
CA ALA A 121 3.95 -0.45 -13.88
C ALA A 121 4.32 0.02 -15.29
N THR A 122 3.84 1.20 -15.69
CA THR A 122 4.21 1.83 -16.96
C THR A 122 5.73 2.04 -17.11
N ARG A 123 6.47 2.26 -16.01
CA ARG A 123 7.94 2.39 -16.04
C ARG A 123 8.64 1.06 -16.23
N TYR A 124 8.14 -0.01 -15.60
CA TYR A 124 8.63 -1.37 -15.83
C TYR A 124 8.43 -1.77 -17.30
N GLU A 125 7.24 -1.57 -17.84
CA GLU A 125 6.93 -1.87 -19.25
C GLU A 125 7.84 -1.15 -20.24
N LYS A 126 8.15 0.13 -19.98
CA LYS A 126 8.99 0.95 -20.86
C LYS A 126 10.49 0.76 -20.60
N GLY A 127 10.88 0.01 -19.58
CA GLY A 127 12.28 -0.11 -19.16
C GLY A 127 12.90 1.22 -18.73
N VAL A 128 12.10 2.21 -18.32
CA VAL A 128 12.57 3.55 -17.96
C VAL A 128 12.96 3.57 -16.50
N ASP A 129 14.10 4.20 -16.20
CA ASP A 129 14.54 4.44 -14.83
C ASP A 129 14.01 5.77 -14.30
N VAL A 130 13.88 5.84 -12.98
CA VAL A 130 13.38 7.04 -12.31
C VAL A 130 14.45 8.12 -12.34
N GLU A 131 14.14 9.25 -12.96
CA GLU A 131 14.97 10.43 -12.84
C GLU A 131 14.89 11.01 -11.42
N LYS A 132 16.04 11.28 -10.82
CA LYS A 132 16.11 11.97 -9.54
C LYS A 132 15.67 13.42 -9.73
N ILE A 133 14.52 13.79 -9.19
CA ILE A 133 14.10 15.19 -9.12
C ILE A 133 14.97 15.90 -8.09
N ASP A 134 15.81 16.82 -8.58
CA ASP A 134 16.54 17.76 -7.73
C ASP A 134 15.65 18.96 -7.42
N PHE A 135 15.19 19.08 -6.19
CA PHE A 135 14.44 20.23 -5.70
C PHE A 135 15.39 21.39 -5.35
N THR A 136 16.40 21.65 -6.17
CA THR A 136 17.22 22.84 -6.00
C THR A 136 16.33 24.06 -6.13
N ASN A 137 16.30 24.87 -5.06
CA ASN A 137 15.57 26.13 -5.05
C ASN A 137 16.02 26.95 -6.27
N PRO A 138 15.11 27.32 -7.20
CA PRO A 138 15.48 28.02 -8.42
C PRO A 138 16.15 29.37 -8.15
N LEU A 139 15.95 29.96 -6.97
CA LEU A 139 16.61 31.19 -6.52
C LEU A 139 18.07 30.99 -6.07
N LEU A 140 18.51 29.74 -5.88
CA LEU A 140 19.86 29.38 -5.46
C LEU A 140 20.72 28.83 -6.61
N LYS A 141 20.20 28.77 -7.85
CA LYS A 141 21.00 28.45 -9.03
C LYS A 141 21.89 29.67 -9.36
N LYS A 142 23.19 29.56 -9.08
CA LYS A 142 24.21 30.54 -9.49
C LYS A 142 24.50 30.47 -10.98
#